data_AF-A0A0D2JB57-F1
#
_entry.id   AF-A0A0D2JB57-F1
#
_cell.length_a   1.000
_cell.length_b   1.000
_cell.length_c   1.000
_cell.angle_alpha   90.00
_cell.angle_beta   90.00
_cell.angle_gamma   90.00
#
_symmetry.space_group_name_H-M   'P 1'
#
loop_
_entity.id
_entity.type
_entity.pdbx_description
1 polymer ?
#
loop_
_entity_poly.entity_id
_entity_poly.type
_entity_poly.pdbx_seq_one_letter_code
_entity_poly.pdbx_strand_id
1 'polypeptide(L)'
;MSSSISESALLPADERRARLEQFCNTLRDETFVGVPEVTAQQLRDKLDGGGGVVLVDVRTPEEQQVSMIPGPPGFVVTRAQFEADPGKWRGCQAVCSCTVGYRSGQYAQKLLTSSAVTDAGLSGAANLRGGILAYTQAGLPLVDPATGEATQRVHVYAPRWAFHGEGYTPVAFNRPLLSMLKEAVFNALGLGKAKPV
;
A
#
# COMPACT_ATOMS: atom_id res chain seq x y z
N MET A 1 5.60 -20.43 -3.76
CA MET A 1 4.22 -20.47 -4.27
C MET A 1 3.33 -19.68 -3.31
N SER A 2 2.48 -18.79 -3.83
CA SER A 2 1.44 -18.12 -3.04
C SER A 2 0.23 -19.04 -2.89
N SER A 3 -0.41 -19.05 -1.73
CA SER A 3 -1.65 -19.80 -1.50
C SER A 3 -2.81 -18.83 -1.30
N SER A 4 -3.98 -19.16 -1.84
CA SER A 4 -5.23 -18.48 -1.51
C SER A 4 -5.60 -18.79 -0.06
N ILE A 5 -6.21 -17.81 0.62
CA ILE A 5 -6.75 -18.02 1.96
C ILE A 5 -8.16 -18.62 1.81
N SER A 6 -8.49 -19.62 2.63
CA SER A 6 -9.85 -20.20 2.66
C SER A 6 -10.88 -19.12 3.02
N GLU A 7 -12.00 -19.11 2.30
CA GLU A 7 -13.10 -18.16 2.52
C GLU A 7 -13.67 -18.25 3.95
N SER A 8 -13.73 -19.47 4.50
CA SER A 8 -14.18 -19.72 5.89
C SER A 8 -13.25 -19.14 6.97
N ALA A 9 -12.04 -18.73 6.60
CA ALA A 9 -11.07 -18.13 7.52
C ALA A 9 -11.08 -16.59 7.45
N LEU A 10 -11.91 -15.99 6.59
CA LEU A 10 -12.02 -14.55 6.44
C LEU A 10 -13.03 -13.98 7.43
N LEU A 11 -12.71 -12.81 7.99
CA LEU A 11 -13.66 -12.02 8.77
C LEU A 11 -14.81 -11.54 7.86
N PRO A 12 -16.01 -11.27 8.41
CA PRO A 12 -17.08 -10.57 7.72
C PRO A 12 -16.62 -9.27 7.05
N ALA A 13 -17.26 -8.88 5.93
CA ALA A 13 -16.79 -7.76 5.10
C ALA A 13 -16.82 -6.41 5.83
N ASP A 14 -17.86 -6.17 6.61
CA ASP A 14 -18.00 -5.02 7.50
C ASP A 14 -16.91 -5.01 8.58
N GLU A 15 -16.60 -6.16 9.17
CA GLU A 15 -15.53 -6.28 10.16
C GLU A 15 -14.14 -6.04 9.53
N ARG A 16 -13.88 -6.56 8.33
CA ARG A 16 -12.65 -6.27 7.57
C ARG A 16 -12.49 -4.76 7.34
N ARG A 17 -13.56 -4.10 6.93
CA ARG A 17 -13.59 -2.65 6.71
C ARG A 17 -13.33 -1.88 8.00
N ALA A 18 -14.02 -2.24 9.08
CA ALA A 18 -13.87 -1.60 10.39
C ALA A 18 -12.44 -1.75 10.95
N ARG A 19 -11.84 -2.94 10.84
CA ARG A 19 -10.46 -3.18 11.31
C ARG A 19 -9.42 -2.42 10.47
N LEU A 20 -9.60 -2.35 9.16
CA LEU A 20 -8.72 -1.54 8.32
C LEU A 20 -8.84 -0.05 8.66
N GLU A 21 -10.06 0.44 8.85
CA GLU A 21 -10.34 1.82 9.21
C GLU A 21 -9.71 2.20 10.56
N GLN A 22 -9.88 1.34 11.58
CA GLN A 22 -9.23 1.50 12.88
C GLN A 22 -7.71 1.56 12.74
N PHE A 23 -7.11 0.64 11.98
CA PHE A 23 -5.66 0.61 11.76
C PHE A 23 -5.17 1.90 11.08
N CYS A 24 -5.89 2.38 10.06
CA CYS A 24 -5.54 3.62 9.38
C CYS A 24 -5.60 4.83 10.33
N ASN A 25 -6.61 4.90 11.20
CA ASN A 25 -6.70 5.96 12.21
C ASN A 25 -5.52 5.92 13.18
N THR A 26 -5.12 4.75 13.68
CA THR A 26 -3.89 4.61 14.49
C THR A 26 -2.64 5.07 13.72
N LEU A 27 -2.51 4.72 12.44
CA LEU A 27 -1.37 5.18 11.64
C LEU A 27 -1.33 6.70 11.52
N ARG A 28 -2.47 7.35 11.27
CA ARG A 28 -2.59 8.80 11.13
C ARG A 28 -2.33 9.53 12.46
N ASP A 29 -2.98 9.08 13.52
CA ASP A 29 -3.06 9.84 14.79
C ASP A 29 -1.88 9.58 15.72
N GLU A 30 -1.23 8.43 15.61
CA GLU A 30 -0.18 8.01 16.54
C GLU A 30 1.17 7.75 15.88
N THR A 31 1.20 7.19 14.66
CA THR A 31 2.45 6.70 14.04
C THR A 31 3.08 7.70 13.07
N PHE A 32 2.27 8.27 12.18
CA PHE A 32 2.70 9.15 11.08
C PHE A 32 2.05 10.53 11.20
N VAL A 33 2.05 11.08 12.41
CA VAL A 33 1.48 12.40 12.70
C VAL A 33 2.11 13.45 11.76
N GLY A 34 1.24 14.16 11.04
CA GLY A 34 1.65 15.19 10.08
C GLY A 34 2.06 14.70 8.70
N VAL A 35 2.07 13.39 8.44
CA VAL A 35 2.23 12.86 7.07
C VAL A 35 0.88 12.97 6.34
N PRO A 36 0.80 13.67 5.20
CA PRO A 36 -0.45 13.76 4.44
C PRO A 36 -0.95 12.39 3.99
N GLU A 37 -2.26 12.21 3.95
CA GLU A 37 -2.91 11.02 3.42
C GLU A 37 -3.73 11.34 2.17
N VAL A 38 -3.77 10.39 1.25
CA VAL A 38 -4.64 10.39 0.07
C VAL A 38 -5.50 9.13 0.15
N THR A 39 -6.81 9.28 -0.03
CA THR A 39 -7.75 8.14 -0.09
C THR A 39 -7.67 7.44 -1.45
N ALA A 40 -8.18 6.20 -1.53
CA ALA A 40 -8.21 5.45 -2.78
C ALA A 40 -8.95 6.19 -3.92
N GLN A 41 -10.09 6.81 -3.62
CA GLN A 41 -10.86 7.57 -4.61
C GLN A 41 -10.09 8.82 -5.06
N GLN A 42 -9.52 9.59 -4.12
CA GLN A 42 -8.71 10.76 -4.47
C GLN A 42 -7.49 10.41 -5.31
N LEU A 43 -6.82 9.28 -5.03
CA LEU A 43 -5.73 8.78 -5.87
C LEU A 43 -6.23 8.48 -7.28
N ARG A 44 -7.36 7.78 -7.41
CA ARG A 44 -7.95 7.46 -8.72
C ARG A 44 -8.28 8.73 -9.50
N ASP A 45 -8.94 9.70 -8.88
CA ASP A 45 -9.31 10.96 -9.50
C ASP A 45 -8.07 11.76 -9.96
N LYS A 46 -6.99 11.76 -9.15
CA LYS A 46 -5.72 12.42 -9.51
C LYS A 46 -5.01 11.74 -10.69
N LEU A 47 -5.03 10.40 -10.74
CA LEU A 47 -4.43 9.64 -11.84
C LEU A 47 -5.23 9.85 -13.15
N ASP A 48 -6.56 9.84 -13.08
CA ASP A 48 -7.44 10.06 -14.23
C ASP A 48 -7.40 11.52 -14.72
N GLY A 49 -7.16 12.48 -13.82
CA GLY A 49 -7.03 13.90 -14.12
C GLY A 49 -5.75 14.30 -14.88
N GLY A 50 -4.84 13.36 -15.16
CA GLY A 50 -3.76 13.54 -16.14
C GLY A 50 -2.55 14.35 -15.66
N GLY A 51 -2.35 14.58 -14.36
CA GLY A 51 -1.11 15.21 -13.92
C GLY A 51 -0.96 15.46 -12.42
N GLY A 52 0.29 15.66 -12.01
CA GLY A 52 0.65 16.13 -10.67
C GLY A 52 0.73 15.05 -9.59
N VAL A 53 0.56 13.77 -9.94
CA VAL A 53 0.73 12.66 -9.00
C VAL A 53 1.55 11.53 -9.63
N VAL A 54 2.42 10.92 -8.83
CA VAL A 54 3.04 9.63 -9.14
C VAL A 54 2.73 8.66 -8.00
N LEU A 55 2.16 7.51 -8.34
CA LEU A 55 1.93 6.42 -7.40
C LEU A 55 3.20 5.58 -7.29
N VAL A 56 3.74 5.50 -6.08
CA VAL A 56 4.95 4.74 -5.76
C VAL A 56 4.59 3.50 -4.97
N ASP A 57 4.63 2.34 -5.61
CA ASP A 57 4.45 1.06 -4.95
C ASP A 57 5.75 0.63 -4.23
N VAL A 58 5.68 0.58 -2.90
CA VAL A 58 6.80 0.20 -2.02
C VAL A 58 6.71 -1.23 -1.50
N ARG A 59 5.79 -2.05 -2.02
CA ARG A 59 5.70 -3.48 -1.72
C ARG A 59 6.89 -4.23 -2.31
N THR A 60 7.08 -5.50 -1.93
CA THR A 60 8.16 -6.30 -2.54
C THR A 60 7.81 -6.69 -3.97
N PRO A 61 8.80 -7.03 -4.81
CA PRO A 61 8.55 -7.47 -6.19
C PRO A 61 7.56 -8.63 -6.28
N GLU A 62 7.60 -9.57 -5.34
CA GLU A 62 6.67 -10.70 -5.32
C GLU A 62 5.23 -10.23 -5.05
N GLU A 63 5.03 -9.27 -4.14
CA GLU A 63 3.70 -8.70 -3.88
C GLU A 63 3.16 -7.92 -5.07
N GLN A 64 4.04 -7.20 -5.77
CA GLN A 64 3.71 -6.44 -6.98
C GLN A 64 3.30 -7.39 -8.11
N GLN A 65 4.02 -8.51 -8.29
CA GLN A 65 3.70 -9.55 -9.28
C GLN A 65 2.30 -10.17 -9.11
N VAL A 66 1.71 -10.10 -7.92
CA VAL A 66 0.33 -10.57 -7.72
C VAL A 66 -0.67 -9.64 -8.39
N SER A 67 -0.46 -8.32 -8.23
CA SER A 67 -1.38 -7.28 -8.67
C SER A 67 -0.77 -5.90 -8.46
N MET A 68 -1.12 -4.96 -9.32
CA MET A 68 -0.79 -3.53 -9.22
C MET A 68 -2.05 -2.67 -9.30
N ILE A 69 -2.00 -1.49 -8.68
CA ILE A 69 -3.00 -0.43 -8.91
C ILE A 69 -2.76 0.10 -10.33
N PRO A 70 -3.78 0.19 -11.20
CA PRO A 70 -3.63 0.72 -12.54
C PRO A 70 -3.53 2.25 -12.53
N GLY A 71 -2.98 2.80 -13.60
CA GLY A 71 -2.93 4.23 -13.84
C GLY A 71 -2.28 4.55 -15.19
N PRO A 72 -2.13 5.84 -15.53
CA PRO A 72 -1.49 6.26 -16.77
C PRO A 72 -0.05 5.69 -16.88
N PRO A 73 0.38 5.29 -18.09
CA PRO A 73 1.73 4.78 -18.30
C PRO A 73 2.81 5.71 -17.74
N GLY A 74 3.69 5.16 -16.91
CA GLY A 74 4.80 5.92 -16.31
C GLY A 74 4.47 6.70 -15.04
N PHE A 75 3.21 6.71 -14.58
CA PHE A 75 2.78 7.38 -13.33
C PHE A 75 2.44 6.41 -12.20
N VAL A 76 2.45 5.10 -12.47
CA VAL A 76 2.49 4.06 -11.45
C VAL A 76 3.83 3.34 -11.55
N VAL A 77 4.63 3.41 -10.50
CA VAL A 77 6.01 2.93 -10.50
C VAL A 77 6.35 2.20 -9.22
N THR A 78 7.33 1.31 -9.30
CA THR A 78 7.95 0.73 -8.10
C THR A 78 8.85 1.76 -7.41
N ARG A 79 9.14 1.54 -6.13
CA ARG A 79 10.14 2.35 -5.41
C ARG A 79 11.48 2.45 -6.16
N ALA A 80 11.97 1.36 -6.73
CA ALA A 80 13.25 1.35 -7.45
C ALA A 80 13.20 2.24 -8.70
N GLN A 81 12.10 2.18 -9.46
CA GLN A 81 11.87 3.04 -10.62
C GLN A 81 11.72 4.52 -10.24
N PHE A 82 11.08 4.80 -9.09
CA PHE A 82 10.95 6.15 -8.56
C PHE A 82 12.31 6.75 -8.18
N GLU A 83 13.15 5.99 -7.45
CA GLU A 83 14.45 6.44 -6.96
C GLU A 83 15.53 6.52 -8.06
N ALA A 84 15.34 5.86 -9.20
CA ALA A 84 16.33 5.82 -10.29
C ALA A 84 16.51 7.16 -11.03
N ASP A 85 15.46 7.99 -11.08
CA ASP A 85 15.51 9.32 -11.72
C ASP A 85 14.64 10.31 -10.93
N PRO A 86 15.18 10.93 -9.86
CA PRO A 86 14.44 11.88 -9.05
C PRO A 86 13.95 13.11 -9.84
N GLY A 87 14.69 13.54 -10.87
CA GLY A 87 14.37 14.73 -11.65
C GLY A 87 13.10 14.57 -12.49
N LYS A 88 12.76 13.32 -12.89
CA LYS A 88 11.55 12.98 -13.63
C LYS A 88 10.26 13.37 -12.90
N TRP A 89 10.29 13.39 -11.57
CA TRP A 89 9.09 13.58 -10.75
C TRP A 89 8.89 15.02 -10.28
N ARG A 90 9.68 15.96 -10.81
CA ARG A 90 9.54 17.40 -10.49
C ARG A 90 8.10 17.88 -10.64
N GLY A 91 7.62 18.60 -9.63
CA GLY A 91 6.24 19.10 -9.53
C GLY A 91 5.19 18.05 -9.17
N CYS A 92 5.51 16.75 -9.21
CA CYS A 92 4.57 15.70 -8.85
C CYS A 92 4.49 15.51 -7.33
N GLN A 93 3.30 15.16 -6.85
CA GLN A 93 3.09 14.63 -5.51
C GLN A 93 3.35 13.12 -5.54
N ALA A 94 4.25 12.63 -4.69
CA ALA A 94 4.48 11.21 -4.54
C ALA A 94 3.44 10.58 -3.59
N VAL A 95 2.55 9.74 -4.10
CA VAL A 95 1.62 8.96 -3.27
C VAL A 95 2.19 7.57 -3.09
N CYS A 96 2.56 7.22 -1.87
CA CYS A 96 3.21 5.95 -1.57
C CYS A 96 2.17 4.89 -1.21
N SER A 97 2.25 3.70 -1.79
CA SER A 97 1.33 2.59 -1.54
C SER A 97 2.06 1.34 -1.06
N CYS A 98 1.49 0.68 -0.06
CA CYS A 98 1.87 -0.67 0.35
C CYS A 98 0.62 -1.52 0.60
N THR A 99 0.71 -2.61 1.37
CA THR A 99 -0.45 -3.44 1.71
C THR A 99 -1.52 -2.65 2.48
N VAL A 100 -1.16 -2.09 3.65
CA VAL A 100 -2.09 -1.51 4.63
C VAL A 100 -1.75 -0.07 5.05
N GLY A 101 -0.78 0.56 4.40
CA GLY A 101 -0.38 1.95 4.69
C GLY A 101 0.83 2.12 5.61
N TYR A 102 1.34 1.06 6.25
CA TYR A 102 2.47 1.18 7.19
C TYR A 102 3.82 1.48 6.51
N ARG A 103 4.29 0.59 5.63
CA ARG A 103 5.57 0.77 4.90
C ARG A 103 5.58 2.02 4.03
N SER A 104 4.43 2.34 3.44
CA SER A 104 4.25 3.52 2.61
C SER A 104 4.22 4.80 3.43
N GLY A 105 3.63 4.79 4.64
CA GLY A 105 3.71 5.91 5.58
C GLY A 105 5.14 6.22 5.99
N GLN A 106 5.94 5.18 6.31
CA GLN A 106 7.37 5.36 6.58
C GLN A 106 8.12 5.96 5.40
N TYR A 107 7.80 5.51 4.18
CA TYR A 107 8.46 6.01 2.98
C TYR A 107 8.04 7.45 2.66
N ALA A 108 6.75 7.79 2.76
CA ALA A 108 6.26 9.16 2.60
C ALA A 108 6.87 10.10 3.64
N GLN A 109 6.94 9.68 4.91
CA GLN A 109 7.60 10.45 5.96
C GLN A 109 9.08 10.68 5.64
N LYS A 110 9.80 9.64 5.17
CA LYS A 110 11.19 9.78 4.73
C LYS A 110 11.32 10.77 3.57
N LEU A 111 10.43 10.73 2.58
CA LEU A 111 10.48 11.68 1.46
C LEU A 111 10.28 13.12 1.95
N LEU A 112 9.35 13.34 2.90
CA LEU A 112 9.08 14.66 3.48
C LEU A 112 10.23 15.21 4.33
N THR A 113 10.92 14.34 5.09
CA THR A 113 11.99 14.77 6.02
C THR A 113 13.37 14.77 5.39
N SER A 114 13.55 14.04 4.29
CA SER A 114 14.77 14.10 3.49
C SER A 114 14.71 15.27 2.52
N SER A 115 15.87 15.65 2.00
CA SER A 115 15.96 16.58 0.88
C SER A 115 15.30 16.04 -0.40
N ALA A 116 14.67 14.86 -0.42
CA ALA A 116 14.00 14.35 -1.61
C ALA A 116 12.90 15.30 -2.12
N VAL A 117 12.09 15.90 -1.23
CA VAL A 117 11.08 16.88 -1.67
C VAL A 117 11.74 18.13 -2.26
N THR A 118 12.83 18.62 -1.67
CA THR A 118 13.51 19.83 -2.14
C THR A 118 14.38 19.59 -3.38
N ASP A 119 15.20 18.54 -3.38
CA ASP A 119 16.22 18.24 -4.39
C ASP A 119 15.60 17.64 -5.65
N ALA A 120 14.65 16.72 -5.48
CA ALA A 120 13.87 16.17 -6.59
C ALA A 120 12.75 17.13 -7.02
N GLY A 121 12.51 18.22 -6.27
CA GLY A 121 11.49 19.21 -6.57
C GLY A 121 10.06 18.63 -6.59
N LEU A 122 9.78 17.64 -5.74
CA LEU A 122 8.42 17.11 -5.57
C LEU A 122 7.52 18.22 -5.00
N SER A 123 6.24 18.23 -5.37
CA SER A 123 5.27 19.12 -4.72
C SER A 123 4.83 18.62 -3.33
N GLY A 124 5.16 17.37 -3.00
CA GLY A 124 4.99 16.77 -1.68
C GLY A 124 5.01 15.25 -1.74
N ALA A 125 4.85 14.61 -0.59
CA ALA A 125 4.62 13.18 -0.48
C ALA A 125 3.45 12.87 0.46
N ALA A 126 2.73 11.79 0.17
CA ALA A 126 1.57 11.36 0.94
C ALA A 126 1.52 9.83 1.04
N ASN A 127 0.90 9.34 2.11
CA ASN A 127 0.56 7.92 2.24
C ASN A 127 -0.78 7.63 1.54
N LEU A 128 -0.85 6.55 0.76
CA LEU A 128 -2.14 6.00 0.35
C LEU A 128 -2.79 5.38 1.60
N ARG A 129 -3.84 6.03 2.09
CA ARG A 129 -4.53 5.61 3.31
C ARG A 129 -5.03 4.17 3.16
N GLY A 130 -4.58 3.29 4.04
CA GLY A 130 -4.92 1.85 4.03
C GLY A 130 -4.34 1.05 2.86
N GLY A 131 -3.44 1.65 2.06
CA GLY A 131 -2.74 0.99 0.96
C GLY A 131 -3.66 0.37 -0.09
N ILE A 132 -3.15 -0.67 -0.76
CA ILE A 132 -3.91 -1.41 -1.78
C ILE A 132 -5.15 -2.11 -1.20
N LEU A 133 -5.18 -2.46 0.10
CA LEU A 133 -6.38 -3.06 0.68
C LEU A 133 -7.54 -2.05 0.76
N ALA A 134 -7.28 -0.81 1.16
CA ALA A 134 -8.31 0.23 1.10
C ALA A 134 -8.73 0.55 -0.34
N TYR A 135 -7.80 0.44 -1.28
CA TYR A 135 -8.11 0.55 -2.71
C TYR A 135 -9.12 -0.53 -3.15
N THR A 136 -8.92 -1.79 -2.75
CA THR A 136 -9.91 -2.85 -3.01
C THR A 136 -11.22 -2.66 -2.25
N GLN A 137 -11.19 -2.11 -1.02
CA GLN A 137 -12.41 -1.79 -0.24
C GLN A 137 -13.27 -0.72 -0.92
N ALA A 138 -12.66 0.16 -1.71
CA ALA A 138 -13.36 1.13 -2.56
C ALA A 138 -13.90 0.51 -3.86
N GLY A 139 -13.72 -0.80 -4.09
CA GLY A 139 -14.16 -1.49 -5.30
C GLY A 139 -13.37 -1.13 -6.56
N LEU A 140 -12.19 -0.51 -6.42
CA LEU A 140 -11.41 -0.01 -7.55
C LEU A 140 -10.50 -1.10 -8.15
N PRO A 141 -10.35 -1.13 -9.49
CA PRO A 141 -9.78 -2.28 -10.22
C PRO A 141 -8.29 -2.49 -9.97
N LEU A 142 -7.83 -3.74 -9.97
CA LEU A 142 -6.41 -4.09 -10.02
C LEU A 142 -6.04 -4.69 -11.37
N VAL A 143 -4.76 -4.66 -11.70
CA VAL A 143 -4.21 -5.30 -12.91
C VAL A 143 -3.11 -6.29 -12.57
N ASP A 144 -3.02 -7.37 -13.35
CA ASP A 144 -1.84 -8.24 -13.36
C ASP A 144 -0.71 -7.49 -14.08
N PRO A 145 0.44 -7.24 -13.43
CA PRO A 145 1.51 -6.46 -14.06
C PRO A 145 2.19 -7.18 -15.23
N ALA A 146 2.06 -8.50 -15.36
CA ALA A 146 2.68 -9.26 -16.45
C ALA A 146 1.85 -9.17 -17.75
N THR A 147 0.52 -9.12 -17.64
CA THR A 147 -0.38 -9.09 -18.81
C THR A 147 -1.05 -7.72 -19.03
N GLY A 148 -1.16 -6.90 -17.98
CA GLY A 148 -1.95 -5.67 -17.97
C GLY A 148 -3.46 -5.90 -17.84
N GLU A 149 -3.91 -7.15 -17.74
CA GLU A 149 -5.33 -7.49 -17.64
C GLU A 149 -5.88 -7.27 -16.23
N ALA A 150 -7.19 -7.08 -16.13
CA ALA A 150 -7.87 -6.95 -14.84
C ALA A 150 -7.70 -8.21 -13.99
N THR A 151 -7.48 -8.04 -12.69
CA THR A 151 -7.36 -9.14 -11.73
C THR A 151 -8.06 -8.81 -10.43
N GLN A 152 -8.63 -9.84 -9.82
CA GLN A 152 -9.21 -9.74 -8.47
C GLN A 152 -8.23 -10.23 -7.39
N ARG A 153 -7.04 -10.71 -7.76
CA ARG A 153 -6.06 -11.20 -6.79
C ARG A 153 -5.39 -10.03 -6.09
N VAL A 154 -5.24 -10.11 -4.76
CA VAL A 154 -4.53 -9.08 -3.98
C VAL A 154 -3.66 -9.73 -2.91
N HIS A 155 -2.39 -9.34 -2.84
CA HIS A 155 -1.50 -9.85 -1.80
C HIS A 155 -1.79 -9.15 -0.47
N VAL A 156 -2.12 -9.93 0.57
CA VAL A 156 -2.52 -9.42 1.88
C VAL A 156 -1.39 -9.45 2.91
N TYR A 157 -0.13 -9.66 2.50
CA TYR A 157 1.03 -9.85 3.37
C TYR A 157 0.99 -11.14 4.20
N ALA A 158 0.03 -11.24 5.13
CA ALA A 158 -0.23 -12.43 5.94
C ALA A 158 -1.75 -12.57 6.19
N PRO A 159 -2.27 -13.77 6.50
CA PRO A 159 -3.71 -13.99 6.64
C PRO A 159 -4.42 -13.06 7.63
N ARG A 160 -3.75 -12.66 8.71
CA ARG A 160 -4.27 -11.70 9.70
C ARG A 160 -4.59 -10.31 9.15
N TRP A 161 -4.01 -9.96 7.99
CA TRP A 161 -4.18 -8.68 7.31
C TRP A 161 -5.11 -8.80 6.10
N ALA A 162 -5.89 -9.88 5.98
CA ALA A 162 -6.78 -10.10 4.84
C ALA A 162 -8.00 -9.16 4.83
N PHE A 163 -7.81 -7.85 4.96
CA PHE A 163 -8.85 -6.81 4.99
C PHE A 163 -9.23 -6.26 3.62
N HIS A 164 -8.98 -7.03 2.56
CA HIS A 164 -9.40 -6.74 1.19
C HIS A 164 -10.91 -6.50 1.05
N GLY A 165 -11.28 -5.74 0.02
CA GLY A 165 -12.67 -5.49 -0.36
C GLY A 165 -13.37 -6.73 -0.92
N GLU A 166 -14.69 -6.66 -0.98
CA GLU A 166 -15.51 -7.74 -1.55
C GLU A 166 -15.22 -7.96 -3.04
N GLY A 167 -15.33 -9.20 -3.49
CA GLY A 167 -15.02 -9.59 -4.86
C GLY A 167 -13.52 -9.71 -5.19
N TYR A 168 -12.62 -9.48 -4.22
CA TYR A 168 -11.19 -9.72 -4.35
C TYR A 168 -10.77 -11.05 -3.71
N THR A 169 -9.76 -11.71 -4.27
CA THR A 169 -9.20 -12.96 -3.78
C THR A 169 -7.89 -12.67 -3.03
N PRO A 170 -7.85 -12.86 -1.70
CA PRO A 170 -6.66 -12.59 -0.92
C PRO A 170 -5.65 -13.73 -1.11
N VAL A 171 -4.40 -13.36 -1.37
CA VAL A 171 -3.28 -14.30 -1.44
C VAL A 171 -2.18 -13.91 -0.46
N ALA A 172 -1.52 -14.91 0.11
CA ALA A 172 -0.34 -14.71 0.94
C ALA A 172 0.74 -15.70 0.51
N PHE A 173 2.01 -15.32 0.64
CA PHE A 173 3.10 -16.26 0.43
C PHE A 173 3.14 -17.30 1.53
N ASN A 174 3.21 -18.57 1.13
CA ASN A 174 3.47 -19.64 2.07
C ASN A 174 4.96 -19.59 2.43
N ARG A 175 5.32 -18.84 3.47
CA ARG A 175 6.71 -18.74 3.90
C ARG A 175 7.00 -19.80 4.97
N PRO A 176 8.05 -20.62 4.79
CA PRO A 176 8.45 -21.58 5.81
C PRO A 176 8.94 -20.86 7.10
N LEU A 177 8.87 -21.60 8.22
CA LEU A 177 9.08 -21.15 9.60
C LEU A 177 10.30 -20.23 9.82
N LEU A 178 11.40 -20.42 9.07
CA LEU A 178 12.62 -19.60 9.18
C LEU A 178 12.41 -18.11 8.87
N SER A 179 11.42 -17.77 8.04
CA SER A 179 11.10 -16.37 7.76
C SER A 179 10.39 -15.67 8.93
N MET A 180 9.72 -16.43 9.81
CA MET A 180 9.05 -15.90 11.00
C MET A 180 10.06 -15.34 12.01
N LEU A 181 11.32 -15.79 12.00
CA LEU A 181 12.37 -15.24 12.86
C LEU A 181 12.69 -13.77 12.52
N LYS A 182 12.58 -13.35 11.25
CA LYS A 182 12.68 -11.93 10.87
C LYS A 182 11.41 -11.16 11.24
N GLU A 183 10.24 -11.81 11.23
CA GLU A 183 8.98 -11.21 11.68
C GLU A 183 8.89 -11.06 13.21
N ALA A 184 9.52 -11.95 13.98
CA ALA A 184 9.64 -11.80 15.43
C ALA A 184 10.41 -10.52 15.79
N VAL A 185 11.40 -10.13 14.99
CA VAL A 185 12.10 -8.83 15.12
C VAL A 185 11.18 -7.67 14.75
N PHE A 186 10.36 -7.80 13.69
CA PHE A 186 9.36 -6.79 13.32
C PHE A 186 8.28 -6.60 14.41
N ASN A 187 7.86 -7.67 15.08
CA ASN A 187 6.94 -7.61 16.22
C ASN A 187 7.61 -7.12 17.52
N ALA A 188 8.89 -7.46 17.75
CA ALA A 188 9.66 -7.00 18.92
C ALA A 188 9.94 -5.49 18.89
N LEU A 189 9.92 -4.86 17.71
CA LEU A 189 9.99 -3.41 17.53
C LEU A 189 8.68 -2.65 17.87
N GLY A 190 7.67 -3.32 18.45
CA GLY A 190 6.54 -2.66 19.10
C GLY A 190 5.34 -2.29 18.21
N LEU A 191 5.33 -2.67 16.93
CA LEU A 191 4.27 -2.33 15.98
C LEU A 191 3.04 -3.28 16.02
N GLY A 192 3.02 -4.20 16.98
CA GLY A 192 1.97 -5.20 17.15
C GLY A 192 1.10 -5.02 18.39
N LYS A 193 1.26 -3.94 19.16
CA LYS A 193 0.41 -3.66 20.33
C LYS A 193 -0.49 -2.47 20.07
N ALA A 194 -1.53 -2.66 19.25
CA ALA A 194 -2.76 -1.94 19.51
C ALA A 194 -3.28 -2.48 20.86
N LYS A 195 -3.23 -1.65 21.91
CA LYS A 195 -3.87 -1.98 23.19
C LYS A 195 -5.37 -2.20 22.91
N PRO A 196 -6.00 -3.25 23.47
CA PRO A 196 -7.44 -3.30 23.49
C PRO A 196 -7.94 -2.14 24.38
N VAL A 197 -8.88 -1.36 23.88
CA VAL A 197 -9.84 -0.66 24.73
C VAL A 197 -11.04 -1.58 24.88
#